data_AF-A0AAD4VGS1-F1
#
_entry.id   AF-A0AAD4VGS1-F1
#
_cell.length_a   1.000
_cell.length_b   1.000
_cell.length_c   1.000
_cell.angle_alpha   90.00
_cell.angle_beta   90.00
_cell.angle_gamma   90.00
#
_symmetry.space_group_name_H-M   'P 1'
#
loop_
_entity.id
_entity.type
_entity.pdbx_description
1 polymer ?
#
loop_
_entity_poly.entity_id
_entity_poly.type
_entity_poly.pdbx_seq_one_letter_code
_entity_poly.pdbx_strand_id
1 'polypeptide(L)'
;MFAASLLARFMHCPTNKHLGTEKRVLRYLKGTLDYGLEYVKGKEAVLIGYCDSDWSGSVDDSKSTSRYAFSFGSGVFAWASVKQNCVALSTTEVEYISASEATTQAIWLRFVLEDFGEFQTEATPLHCDNILAIAITKNPLADIFTKALAKDRFYYLLEKLSVKSAHNLKGSVEI
;
A
#
# COMPACT_ATOMS: atom_id res chain seq x y z
N MET A 1 -2.78 -7.91 10.37
CA MET A 1 -4.04 -8.66 10.09
C MET A 1 -3.93 -9.70 8.96
N PHE A 2 -2.72 -10.11 8.53
CA PHE A 2 -2.56 -11.03 7.38
C PHE A 2 -3.05 -12.46 7.63
N ALA A 3 -2.73 -13.05 8.79
CA ALA A 3 -3.06 -14.45 9.05
C ALA A 3 -4.58 -14.70 9.08
N ALA A 4 -5.34 -13.77 9.67
CA ALA A 4 -6.80 -13.83 9.70
C ALA A 4 -7.41 -13.65 8.30
N SER A 5 -6.94 -12.66 7.53
CA SER A 5 -7.42 -12.43 6.17
C SER A 5 -7.07 -13.57 5.21
N LEU A 6 -5.93 -14.24 5.42
CA LEU A 6 -5.56 -15.44 4.67
C LEU A 6 -6.48 -16.62 4.98
N LEU A 7 -6.71 -16.92 6.27
CA LEU A 7 -7.58 -18.03 6.68
C LEU A 7 -9.03 -17.83 6.23
N ALA A 8 -9.52 -16.59 6.26
CA ALA A 8 -10.87 -16.23 5.83
C ALA A 8 -11.16 -16.66 4.36
N ARG A 9 -10.14 -16.65 3.49
CA ARG A 9 -10.28 -17.05 2.07
C ARG A 9 -10.68 -18.52 1.90
N PHE A 10 -10.34 -19.37 2.87
CA PHE A 10 -10.56 -20.81 2.81
C PHE A 10 -11.74 -21.29 3.68
N MET A 11 -12.52 -20.36 4.25
CA MET A 11 -13.65 -20.71 5.14
C MET A 11 -14.72 -21.58 4.47
N HIS A 12 -14.90 -21.45 3.15
CA HIS A 12 -15.86 -22.25 2.40
C HIS A 12 -15.44 -23.73 2.28
N CYS A 13 -14.14 -24.03 2.27
CA CYS A 13 -13.62 -25.40 2.16
C CYS A 13 -12.26 -25.53 2.87
N PRO A 14 -12.25 -25.59 4.22
CA PRO A 14 -11.02 -25.67 4.99
C PRO A 14 -10.37 -27.06 4.89
N THR A 15 -9.03 -27.09 4.92
CA THR A 15 -8.21 -28.31 4.89
C THR A 15 -7.48 -28.47 6.22
N ASN A 16 -6.92 -29.67 6.48
CA ASN A 16 -6.11 -29.91 7.69
C ASN A 16 -4.92 -28.95 7.83
N LYS A 17 -4.36 -28.46 6.71
CA LYS A 17 -3.31 -27.43 6.71
C LYS A 17 -3.85 -26.10 7.24
N HIS A 18 -5.03 -25.66 6.79
CA HIS A 18 -5.66 -24.43 7.25
C HIS A 18 -5.99 -24.51 8.75
N LEU A 19 -6.53 -25.63 9.23
CA LEU A 19 -6.79 -25.87 10.65
C LEU A 19 -5.51 -25.84 11.51
N GLY A 20 -4.40 -26.36 10.98
CA GLY A 20 -3.09 -26.27 11.65
C GLY A 20 -2.61 -24.84 11.83
N THR A 21 -2.73 -24.03 10.77
CA THR A 21 -2.40 -22.60 10.78
C THR A 21 -3.32 -21.81 11.71
N GLU A 22 -4.62 -22.07 11.68
CA GLU A 22 -5.60 -21.45 12.58
C GLU A 22 -5.26 -21.72 14.05
N LYS A 23 -4.98 -22.98 14.41
CA LYS A 23 -4.54 -23.33 15.77
C LYS A 23 -3.26 -22.59 16.18
N ARG A 24 -2.34 -22.34 15.25
CA ARG A 24 -1.13 -21.54 15.52
C ARG A 24 -1.49 -20.08 15.83
N VAL A 25 -2.40 -19.49 15.06
CA VAL A 25 -2.90 -18.12 15.32
C VAL A 25 -3.58 -18.05 16.69
N LEU A 26 -4.45 -19.00 17.03
CA LEU A 26 -5.13 -19.04 18.34
C LEU A 26 -4.14 -19.21 19.50
N ARG A 27 -3.10 -20.05 19.35
CA ARG A 27 -2.04 -20.19 20.37
C ARG A 27 -1.24 -18.91 20.55
N TYR A 28 -0.93 -18.20 19.46
CA TYR A 28 -0.27 -16.90 19.53
C TYR A 28 -1.12 -15.91 20.32
N LEU A 29 -2.41 -15.76 19.97
CA LEU A 29 -3.33 -14.89 20.69
C LEU A 29 -3.43 -15.23 22.18
N LYS A 30 -3.49 -16.53 22.52
CA LYS A 30 -3.48 -16.99 23.92
C LYS A 30 -2.19 -16.64 24.66
N GLY A 31 -1.04 -16.69 23.98
CA GLY A 31 0.27 -16.38 24.56
C GLY A 31 0.54 -14.88 24.67
N THR A 32 -0.19 -14.04 23.95
CA THR A 32 -0.02 -12.58 23.92
C THR A 32 -1.24 -11.84 24.44
N LEU A 33 -2.01 -12.44 25.35
CA LEU A 33 -3.20 -11.80 25.92
C LEU A 33 -2.88 -10.51 26.68
N ASP A 34 -1.71 -10.46 27.31
CA ASP A 34 -1.24 -9.31 28.09
C ASP A 34 -0.56 -8.23 27.23
N TYR A 35 -0.46 -8.44 25.92
CA TYR A 35 0.16 -7.49 24.99
C TYR A 35 -0.92 -6.59 24.39
N GLY A 36 -0.65 -5.30 24.33
CA GLY A 36 -1.56 -4.31 23.77
C GLY A 36 -0.83 -3.08 23.25
N LEU A 37 -1.58 -2.19 22.61
CA LEU A 37 -1.08 -0.87 22.26
C LEU A 37 -1.27 0.07 23.45
N GLU A 38 -0.20 0.73 23.87
CA GLU A 38 -0.26 1.75 24.91
C GLU A 38 -0.49 3.12 24.25
N TYR A 39 -1.53 3.83 24.70
CA TYR A 39 -1.79 5.20 24.27
C TYR A 39 -1.45 6.18 25.39
N VAL A 40 -0.56 7.12 25.10
CA VAL A 40 -0.03 8.12 26.03
C VAL A 40 -0.56 9.49 25.64
N LYS A 41 -1.08 10.24 26.62
CA LYS A 41 -1.58 11.60 26.39
C LYS A 41 -0.43 12.58 26.16
N GLY A 42 -0.73 13.71 25.51
CA GLY A 42 0.23 14.82 25.31
C GLY A 42 1.17 14.65 24.12
N LYS A 43 0.91 13.67 23.25
CA LYS A 43 1.51 13.61 21.91
C LYS A 43 0.69 14.46 20.94
N GLU A 44 1.37 15.02 19.95
CA GLU A 44 0.76 15.86 18.93
C GLU A 44 -0.24 15.06 18.09
N ALA A 45 -1.41 15.65 17.85
CA ALA A 45 -2.54 15.03 17.15
C ALA A 45 -2.35 15.05 15.62
N VAL A 46 -1.22 14.55 15.14
CA VAL A 46 -0.88 14.50 13.72
C VAL A 46 -1.19 13.11 13.17
N LEU A 47 -1.98 13.08 12.09
CA LEU A 47 -2.21 11.85 11.33
C LEU A 47 -0.96 11.54 10.49
N ILE A 48 -0.41 10.34 10.67
CA ILE A 48 0.73 9.84 9.89
C ILE A 48 0.37 8.47 9.33
N GLY A 49 0.60 8.27 8.04
CA GLY A 49 0.35 7.02 7.33
C GLY A 49 1.64 6.28 6.97
N TYR A 50 1.54 4.97 6.91
CA TYR A 50 2.55 4.04 6.42
C TYR A 50 1.89 3.12 5.41
N CYS A 51 2.54 2.87 4.29
CA CYS A 51 2.13 1.85 3.32
C CYS A 51 3.27 0.86 3.09
N ASP A 52 2.89 -0.39 2.88
CA ASP A 52 3.75 -1.53 2.60
C ASP A 52 3.04 -2.46 1.62
N SER A 53 3.78 -3.27 0.89
CA SER A 53 3.17 -4.30 0.06
C SER A 53 4.03 -5.55 -0.08
N ASP A 54 3.38 -6.70 -0.26
CA ASP A 54 4.08 -7.91 -0.69
C ASP A 54 3.93 -8.11 -2.20
N TRP A 55 5.04 -8.21 -2.94
CA TRP A 55 4.99 -8.56 -4.36
C TRP A 55 4.81 -10.07 -4.54
N SER A 56 3.80 -10.46 -5.32
CA SER A 56 3.48 -11.87 -5.62
C SER A 56 3.28 -12.74 -4.36
N GLY A 57 2.74 -12.15 -3.29
CA GLY A 57 2.57 -12.85 -2.00
C GLY A 57 1.59 -14.02 -2.02
N SER A 58 0.71 -14.10 -3.03
CA SER A 58 -0.24 -15.20 -3.21
C SER A 58 0.22 -16.14 -4.33
N VAL A 59 0.59 -17.38 -3.97
CA VAL A 59 1.03 -18.40 -4.95
C VAL A 59 -0.11 -18.83 -5.89
N ASP A 60 -1.35 -18.76 -5.42
CA ASP A 60 -2.51 -19.28 -6.16
C ASP A 60 -2.94 -18.40 -7.34
N ASP A 61 -2.73 -17.09 -7.26
CA ASP A 61 -3.18 -16.12 -8.27
C ASP A 61 -2.17 -14.99 -8.55
N SER A 62 -0.95 -15.11 -8.02
CA SER A 62 0.15 -14.13 -8.16
C SER A 62 -0.20 -12.71 -7.73
N LYS A 63 -1.33 -12.53 -7.02
CA LYS A 63 -1.75 -11.21 -6.53
C LYS A 63 -0.98 -10.83 -5.28
N SER A 64 -0.65 -9.57 -5.25
CA SER A 64 0.01 -8.91 -4.12
C SER A 64 -0.99 -8.53 -3.03
N THR A 65 -0.48 -8.22 -1.85
CA THR A 65 -1.24 -7.73 -0.70
C THR A 65 -0.74 -6.36 -0.32
N SER A 66 -1.60 -5.36 -0.42
CA SER A 66 -1.35 -4.03 0.12
C SER A 66 -1.54 -4.04 1.62
N ARG A 67 -0.75 -3.25 2.34
CA ARG A 67 -0.89 -2.98 3.75
C ARG A 67 -0.74 -1.51 4.02
N TYR A 68 -1.50 -1.02 4.98
CA TYR A 68 -1.29 0.30 5.51
C TYR A 68 -1.52 0.33 7.01
N ALA A 69 -0.92 1.30 7.67
CA ALA A 69 -1.12 1.60 9.07
C ALA A 69 -1.11 3.12 9.25
N PHE A 70 -2.02 3.64 10.08
CA PHE A 70 -2.15 5.03 10.42
C PHE A 70 -1.97 5.22 11.92
N SER A 71 -1.09 6.12 12.29
CA SER A 71 -0.90 6.59 13.66
C SER A 71 -1.51 7.97 13.86
N PHE A 72 -2.00 8.19 15.07
CA PHE A 72 -2.52 9.46 15.53
C PHE A 72 -2.16 9.62 17.01
N GLY A 73 -1.56 10.74 17.37
CA GLY A 73 -1.04 10.94 18.72
C GLY A 73 0.10 9.97 19.05
N SER A 74 -0.12 9.11 20.03
CA SER A 74 0.92 8.22 20.58
C SER A 74 0.98 6.83 19.96
N GLY A 75 0.04 6.46 19.08
CA GLY A 75 -0.08 5.08 18.63
C GLY A 75 -0.78 4.90 17.30
N VAL A 76 -0.65 3.69 16.75
CA VAL A 76 -1.37 3.25 15.56
C VAL A 76 -2.83 2.98 15.94
N PHE A 77 -3.79 3.42 15.12
CA PHE A 77 -5.23 3.25 15.42
C PHE A 77 -6.02 2.68 14.25
N ALA A 78 -5.55 2.82 13.02
CA ALA A 78 -6.18 2.24 11.84
C ALA A 78 -5.14 1.46 11.02
N TRP A 79 -5.48 0.27 10.56
CA TRP A 79 -4.61 -0.55 9.73
C TRP A 79 -5.44 -1.51 8.89
N ALA A 80 -4.90 -1.91 7.74
CA ALA A 80 -5.49 -2.97 6.93
C ALA A 80 -4.43 -3.79 6.22
N SER A 81 -4.82 -4.99 5.81
CA SER A 81 -4.04 -5.85 4.93
C SER A 81 -5.00 -6.45 3.92
N VAL A 82 -4.97 -5.92 2.69
CA VAL A 82 -5.96 -6.15 1.65
C VAL A 82 -5.26 -6.80 0.46
N LYS A 83 -5.87 -7.84 -0.10
CA LYS A 83 -5.38 -8.44 -1.33
C LYS A 83 -5.70 -7.51 -2.50
N GLN A 84 -4.72 -7.21 -3.33
CA GLN A 84 -4.93 -6.37 -4.51
C GLN A 84 -5.89 -7.05 -5.49
N ASN A 85 -6.67 -6.24 -6.21
CA ASN A 85 -7.65 -6.74 -7.19
C ASN A 85 -6.96 -7.19 -8.49
N CYS A 86 -5.91 -6.49 -8.90
CA CYS A 86 -5.10 -6.79 -10.07
C CYS A 86 -3.80 -7.53 -9.70
N VAL A 87 -3.20 -8.17 -10.71
CA VAL A 87 -1.84 -8.71 -10.63
C VAL A 87 -0.90 -7.61 -11.10
N ALA A 88 -0.01 -7.17 -10.22
CA ALA A 88 1.01 -6.19 -10.57
C ALA A 88 2.19 -6.86 -11.30
N LEU A 89 2.77 -6.14 -12.25
CA LEU A 89 3.87 -6.60 -13.09
C LEU A 89 5.24 -6.22 -12.53
N SER A 90 5.30 -5.37 -11.51
CA SER A 90 6.54 -4.98 -10.84
C SER A 90 6.31 -4.68 -9.35
N THR A 91 7.37 -4.77 -8.54
CA THR A 91 7.36 -4.36 -7.13
C THR A 91 6.95 -2.89 -6.96
N THR A 92 7.40 -2.02 -7.88
CA THR A 92 7.04 -0.60 -7.91
C THR A 92 5.55 -0.38 -8.11
N GLU A 93 4.92 -1.15 -9.00
CA GLU A 93 3.48 -1.04 -9.25
C GLU A 93 2.66 -1.47 -8.03
N VAL A 94 3.07 -2.54 -7.35
CA VAL A 94 2.41 -2.98 -6.11
C VAL A 94 2.45 -1.89 -5.05
N GLU A 95 3.63 -1.32 -4.82
CA GLU A 95 3.84 -0.26 -3.82
C GLU A 95 3.05 1.00 -4.17
N TYR A 96 2.99 1.34 -5.46
CA TYR A 96 2.17 2.45 -5.94
C TYR A 96 0.66 2.23 -5.68
N ILE A 97 0.16 1.02 -5.95
CA ILE A 97 -1.23 0.66 -5.64
C ILE A 97 -1.48 0.73 -4.13
N SER A 98 -0.56 0.21 -3.30
CA SER A 98 -0.66 0.27 -1.85
C SER A 98 -0.68 1.71 -1.33
N ALA A 99 0.18 2.57 -1.85
CA ALA A 99 0.21 4.00 -1.51
C ALA A 99 -1.09 4.72 -1.92
N SER A 100 -1.68 4.36 -3.06
CA SER A 100 -2.97 4.91 -3.51
C SER A 100 -4.13 4.50 -2.59
N GLU A 101 -4.18 3.23 -2.20
CA GLU A 101 -5.17 2.72 -1.23
C GLU A 101 -5.01 3.40 0.14
N ALA A 102 -3.77 3.53 0.62
CA ALA A 102 -3.47 4.25 1.86
C ALA A 102 -3.88 5.72 1.77
N THR A 103 -3.61 6.40 0.65
CA THR A 103 -4.01 7.80 0.45
C THR A 103 -5.53 7.98 0.52
N THR A 104 -6.28 7.06 -0.11
CA THR A 104 -7.75 7.08 -0.04
C THR A 104 -8.24 6.93 1.40
N GLN A 105 -7.63 6.02 2.16
CA GLN A 105 -7.95 5.85 3.58
C GLN A 105 -7.56 7.09 4.41
N ALA A 106 -6.43 7.74 4.11
CA ALA A 106 -6.01 8.96 4.79
C ALA A 106 -7.01 10.10 4.59
N ILE A 107 -7.54 10.28 3.37
CA ILE A 107 -8.58 11.27 3.08
C ILE A 107 -9.83 10.98 3.90
N TRP A 108 -10.28 9.73 3.95
CA TRP A 108 -11.43 9.34 4.76
C TRP A 108 -11.19 9.57 6.26
N LEU A 109 -10.00 9.24 6.77
CA LEU A 109 -9.63 9.48 8.16
C LEU A 109 -9.61 10.97 8.50
N ARG A 110 -9.12 11.83 7.60
CA ARG A 110 -9.16 13.28 7.79
C ARG A 110 -10.58 13.81 7.90
N PHE A 111 -11.48 13.33 7.05
CA PHE A 111 -12.90 13.67 7.11
C PHE A 111 -13.51 13.28 8.47
N VAL A 112 -13.20 12.07 8.95
CA VAL A 112 -13.67 11.61 10.26
C VAL A 112 -13.06 12.42 11.42
N LEU A 113 -11.78 12.78 11.34
CA LEU A 113 -11.12 13.62 12.35
C LEU A 113 -11.69 15.04 12.40
N GLU A 114 -12.05 15.59 11.24
CA GLU A 114 -12.74 16.88 11.13
C GLU A 114 -14.10 16.87 11.86
N ASP A 115 -14.88 15.79 11.71
CA ASP A 115 -16.14 15.62 12.46
C ASP A 115 -15.93 15.57 13.99
N PHE A 116 -14.76 15.11 14.44
CA PHE A 116 -14.37 15.11 15.86
C PHE A 116 -13.75 16.42 16.34
N GLY A 117 -13.58 17.41 15.46
CA GLY A 117 -12.97 18.71 15.77
C GLY A 117 -11.44 18.72 15.71
N GLU A 118 -10.81 17.65 15.21
CA GLU A 118 -9.35 17.49 15.10
C GLU A 118 -8.88 17.79 13.67
N PHE A 119 -8.89 19.07 13.30
CA PHE A 119 -8.54 19.52 11.96
C PHE A 119 -7.05 19.32 11.66
N GLN A 120 -6.74 18.55 10.61
CA GLN A 120 -5.38 18.36 10.11
C GLN A 120 -5.05 19.49 9.13
N THR A 121 -4.38 20.57 9.55
CA THR A 121 -4.10 21.71 8.66
C THR A 121 -3.06 21.39 7.58
N GLU A 122 -2.04 20.61 7.94
CA GLU A 122 -0.97 20.23 7.03
C GLU A 122 -1.31 18.98 6.20
N ALA A 123 -0.54 18.73 5.14
CA ALA A 123 -0.66 17.50 4.37
C ALA A 123 -0.25 16.29 5.23
N THR A 124 -1.07 15.24 5.20
CA THR A 124 -0.79 13.99 5.94
C THR A 124 0.47 13.31 5.39
N PRO A 125 1.53 13.12 6.19
CA PRO A 125 2.70 12.37 5.76
C PRO A 125 2.33 10.91 5.50
N LEU A 126 2.70 10.40 4.32
CA LEU A 126 2.56 8.98 3.98
C LEU A 126 3.95 8.42 3.67
N HIS A 127 4.37 7.45 4.48
CA HIS A 127 5.67 6.79 4.35
C HIS A 127 5.53 5.53 3.49
N CYS A 128 6.27 5.50 2.37
CA CYS A 128 6.49 4.34 1.51
C CYS A 128 8.00 4.06 1.49
N ASP A 129 8.41 2.81 1.43
CA ASP A 129 9.83 2.43 1.37
C ASP A 129 10.38 2.42 -0.07
N ASN A 130 9.50 2.34 -1.07
CA ASN A 130 9.90 2.25 -2.47
C ASN A 130 10.11 3.62 -3.12
N ILE A 131 11.39 3.94 -3.36
CA ILE A 131 11.83 5.20 -3.99
C ILE A 131 11.21 5.40 -5.37
N LEU A 132 11.06 4.35 -6.17
CA LEU A 132 10.47 4.45 -7.51
C LEU A 132 8.98 4.77 -7.43
N ALA A 133 8.26 4.16 -6.49
CA ALA A 133 6.85 4.46 -6.25
C ALA A 133 6.68 5.93 -5.81
N ILE A 134 7.56 6.43 -4.94
CA ILE A 134 7.60 7.85 -4.54
C ILE A 134 7.95 8.77 -5.73
N ALA A 135 8.82 8.34 -6.65
CA ALA A 135 9.15 9.14 -7.82
C ALA A 135 7.96 9.28 -8.78
N ILE A 136 7.14 8.22 -8.91
CA ILE A 136 5.93 8.22 -9.74
C ILE A 136 4.91 9.22 -9.20
N THR A 137 4.72 9.35 -7.88
CA THR A 137 3.76 10.30 -7.31
C THR A 137 4.15 11.77 -7.56
N LYS A 138 5.44 12.05 -7.75
CA LYS A 138 5.95 13.40 -8.06
C LYS A 138 5.81 13.79 -9.53
N ASN A 139 5.52 12.83 -10.42
CA ASN A 139 5.42 13.07 -11.84
C ASN A 139 4.10 12.51 -12.40
N PRO A 140 3.10 13.37 -12.71
CA PRO A 140 1.81 12.95 -13.25
C PRO A 140 1.91 12.12 -14.54
N LEU A 141 2.98 12.31 -15.32
CA LEU A 141 3.21 11.52 -16.53
C LEU A 141 3.68 10.10 -16.22
N ALA A 142 4.39 9.89 -15.11
CA ALA A 142 4.87 8.58 -14.71
C ALA A 142 3.71 7.64 -14.28
N ASP A 143 2.65 8.19 -13.68
CA ASP A 143 1.43 7.43 -13.33
C ASP A 143 0.79 6.77 -14.56
N ILE A 144 0.71 7.51 -15.69
CA ILE A 144 0.20 6.99 -16.96
C ILE A 144 0.99 5.76 -17.42
N PHE A 145 2.31 5.74 -17.19
CA PHE A 145 3.18 4.63 -17.59
C PHE A 145 3.16 3.44 -16.63
N THR A 146 2.54 3.58 -15.45
CA THR A 146 2.33 2.46 -14.51
C THR A 146 0.99 1.76 -14.68
N LYS A 147 0.05 2.37 -15.39
CA LYS A 147 -1.26 1.76 -15.69
C LYS A 147 -1.11 0.70 -16.79
N ALA A 148 -1.80 -0.42 -16.62
CA ALA A 148 -1.96 -1.42 -17.67
C ALA A 148 -2.76 -0.80 -18.84
N LEU A 149 -2.05 -0.18 -19.77
CA LEU A 149 -2.60 0.40 -20.99
C LEU A 149 -2.52 -0.62 -22.12
N ALA A 150 -3.56 -0.69 -22.94
CA ALA A 150 -3.49 -1.40 -24.21
C ALA A 150 -2.32 -0.85 -25.04
N LYS A 151 -1.59 -1.75 -25.71
CA LYS A 151 -0.36 -1.44 -26.48
C LYS A 151 -0.53 -0.21 -27.37
N ASP A 152 -1.65 -0.11 -28.08
CA ASP A 152 -1.94 1.00 -29.00
C ASP A 152 -2.11 2.34 -28.29
N ARG A 153 -2.78 2.36 -27.13
CA ARG A 153 -2.88 3.58 -26.30
C ARG A 153 -1.55 3.97 -25.69
N PHE A 154 -0.74 3.01 -25.28
CA PHE A 154 0.58 3.25 -24.72
C PHE A 154 1.52 3.94 -25.73
N TYR A 155 1.61 3.41 -26.96
CA TYR A 155 2.43 4.02 -28.01
C TYR A 155 1.89 5.37 -28.48
N TYR A 156 0.56 5.52 -28.57
CA TYR A 156 -0.06 6.81 -28.88
C TYR A 156 0.32 7.90 -27.86
N LEU A 157 0.30 7.56 -26.56
CA LEU A 157 0.68 8.49 -25.50
C LEU A 157 2.18 8.82 -25.50
N LEU A 158 3.06 7.85 -25.79
CA LEU A 158 4.49 8.10 -25.96
C LEU A 158 4.78 9.10 -27.09
N GLU A 159 4.09 8.96 -28.22
CA GLU A 159 4.22 9.85 -29.37
C GLU A 159 3.72 11.26 -29.04
N LYS A 160 2.57 11.40 -28.39
CA LYS A 160 1.99 12.70 -28.02
C LYS A 160 2.77 13.42 -26.91
N LEU A 161 3.34 12.68 -25.97
CA LEU A 161 4.13 13.24 -24.87
C LEU A 161 5.59 13.49 -25.24
N SER A 162 6.00 13.22 -26.49
CA SER A 162 7.38 13.38 -26.98
C SER A 162 8.44 12.65 -26.14
N VAL A 163 8.05 11.58 -25.45
CA VAL A 163 8.97 10.78 -24.61
C VAL A 163 9.83 9.92 -25.54
N LYS A 164 11.06 10.37 -25.79
CA LYS A 164 12.02 9.64 -26.62
C LYS A 164 12.69 8.55 -25.79
N SER A 165 12.76 7.34 -26.34
CA SER A 165 13.57 6.25 -25.78
C SER A 165 15.03 6.71 -25.64
N ALA A 166 15.65 6.43 -24.49
CA ALA A 166 17.04 6.80 -24.18
C ALA A 166 18.05 6.23 -25.19
N HIS A 167 17.68 5.21 -25.96
CA HIS A 167 18.49 4.70 -27.07
C HIS A 167 18.70 5.70 -28.22
N ASN A 168 17.90 6.76 -28.31
CA ASN A 168 18.01 7.80 -29.34
C ASN A 168 18.72 9.08 -28.87
N LEU A 169 19.24 9.12 -27.64
CA LEU A 169 20.14 10.17 -27.18
C LEU A 169 21.59 9.83 -27.57
N LYS A 170 21.86 9.73 -28.87
CA LYS A 170 23.22 9.85 -29.38
C LYS A 170 23.53 11.34 -29.52
N GLY A 171 24.27 11.89 -28.57
CA GLY A 171 24.90 13.19 -28.72
C GLY A 171 24.97 14.00 -27.44
N SER A 172 26.21 14.24 -27.00
CA SER A 172 26.67 15.39 -26.21
C SER A 172 26.84 15.17 -24.70
N VAL A 173 27.93 14.48 -24.32
CA VAL A 173 29.02 15.07 -23.53
C VAL A 173 30.32 14.38 -23.96
N GLU A 174 31.13 15.06 -24.78
CA GLU A 174 32.57 14.76 -24.88
C GLU A 174 33.24 15.20 -23.57
N ILE A 175 34.20 14.40 -23.11
CA ILE A 175 35.12 14.73 -22.00
C ILE A 175 36.02 15.89 -22.40
#